data_AF-F2PK88-F1
#
_entry.id   AF-F2PK88-F1
#
_cell.length_a   1.000
_cell.length_b   1.000
_cell.length_c   1.000
_cell.angle_alpha   90.00
_cell.angle_beta   90.00
_cell.angle_gamma   90.00
#
_symmetry.space_group_name_H-M   'P 1'
#
loop_
_entity.id
_entity.type
_entity.pdbx_description
1 polymer ?
#
loop_
_entity_poly.entity_id
_entity_poly.type
_entity_poly.pdbx_seq_one_letter_code
_entity_poly.pdbx_strand_id
1 'polypeptide(L)'
;MVATKSVLSAVALAGVAAAETIDVMVGQGGLKFVPDNIKAKAGDEVVFHFVMGHHDVTLGRYDSPCMPIQGESIWSGVIDTVEKGKGVTFTVPIEDDKTKWIYCSVAKHCQNGMSLVINEPSSGDNQADYKDRAKIVPQSGAPTQVKGGTLGGSGGSGGSSSSSGSSSATSSGSSSGTTSAPTPTSGNSSSSPSSTSGSDSSNTQSVPDATLIPSGSIPSATGSGSQSSTPTASPGAAAGLKGSAVLAGVVALGAWIGLL
;
A
#
# COMPACT_ATOMS: atom_id res chain seq x y z
N MET A 1 -64.87 -14.80 32.22
CA MET A 1 -63.99 -14.95 31.05
C MET A 1 -62.74 -14.12 31.32
N VAL A 2 -61.61 -14.74 31.59
CA VAL A 2 -60.33 -14.04 31.82
C VAL A 2 -59.52 -14.13 30.53
N ALA A 3 -59.32 -13.00 29.87
CA ALA A 3 -58.54 -12.91 28.65
C ALA A 3 -57.04 -12.80 29.00
N THR A 4 -56.32 -13.91 28.89
CA THR A 4 -54.87 -13.93 28.99
C THR A 4 -54.25 -13.40 27.70
N LYS A 5 -53.67 -12.20 27.77
CA LYS A 5 -52.85 -11.63 26.69
C LYS A 5 -51.46 -12.26 26.76
N SER A 6 -51.16 -13.18 25.86
CA SER A 6 -49.80 -13.72 25.69
C SER A 6 -48.90 -12.63 25.11
N VAL A 7 -47.88 -12.26 25.89
CA VAL A 7 -46.79 -11.38 25.45
C VAL A 7 -45.74 -12.25 24.76
N LEU A 8 -45.58 -12.12 23.45
CA LEU A 8 -44.45 -12.71 22.73
C LEU A 8 -43.22 -11.83 22.96
N SER A 9 -42.29 -12.29 23.80
CA SER A 9 -40.93 -11.74 23.87
C SER A 9 -40.13 -12.18 22.64
N ALA A 10 -39.79 -11.24 21.78
CA ALA A 10 -38.80 -11.45 20.73
C ALA A 10 -37.39 -11.28 21.31
N VAL A 11 -36.62 -12.37 21.37
CA VAL A 11 -35.17 -12.30 21.65
C VAL A 11 -34.49 -11.84 20.37
N ALA A 12 -34.00 -10.60 20.34
CA ALA A 12 -33.15 -10.10 19.27
C ALA A 12 -31.73 -10.69 19.46
N LEU A 13 -31.34 -11.63 18.59
CA LEU A 13 -29.95 -12.03 18.44
C LEU A 13 -29.19 -10.90 17.74
N ALA A 14 -28.49 -10.07 18.52
CA ALA A 14 -27.50 -9.17 17.97
C ALA A 14 -26.34 -10.01 17.42
N GLY A 15 -26.21 -10.09 16.10
CA GLY A 15 -25.06 -10.70 15.46
C GLY A 15 -23.82 -9.85 15.72
N VAL A 16 -22.81 -10.42 16.38
CA VAL A 16 -21.49 -9.82 16.47
C VAL A 16 -20.85 -9.99 15.09
N ALA A 17 -20.64 -8.88 14.37
CA ALA A 17 -19.80 -8.90 13.17
C ALA A 17 -18.36 -9.17 13.63
N ALA A 18 -17.80 -10.32 13.24
CA ALA A 18 -16.41 -10.63 13.49
C ALA A 18 -15.54 -9.86 12.49
N ALA A 19 -14.46 -9.24 12.97
CA ALA A 19 -13.43 -8.66 12.12
C ALA A 19 -12.76 -9.76 11.31
N GLU A 20 -12.70 -9.61 9.99
CA GLU A 20 -12.03 -10.53 9.07
C GLU A 20 -10.59 -10.09 8.80
N THR A 21 -9.69 -11.06 8.65
CA THR A 21 -8.33 -10.84 8.15
C THR A 21 -8.28 -11.21 6.67
N ILE A 22 -7.90 -10.26 5.83
CA ILE A 22 -7.84 -10.42 4.37
C ILE A 22 -6.38 -10.39 3.92
N ASP A 23 -5.90 -11.50 3.38
CA ASP A 23 -4.51 -11.63 2.96
C ASP A 23 -4.28 -11.19 1.50
N VAL A 24 -3.26 -10.37 1.29
CA VAL A 24 -2.78 -9.94 -0.04
C VAL A 24 -1.30 -10.26 -0.17
N MET A 25 -0.94 -11.09 -1.14
CA MET A 25 0.46 -11.36 -1.47
C MET A 25 1.03 -10.25 -2.35
N VAL A 26 2.14 -9.65 -1.92
CA VAL A 26 2.86 -8.60 -2.63
C VAL A 26 4.09 -9.19 -3.32
N GLY A 27 4.15 -9.05 -4.64
CA GLY A 27 5.28 -9.55 -5.44
C GLY A 27 5.14 -11.02 -5.88
N GLN A 28 4.05 -11.71 -5.51
CA GLN A 28 3.84 -13.11 -5.87
C GLN A 28 3.71 -13.25 -7.40
N GLY A 29 4.69 -13.89 -8.03
CA GLY A 29 4.74 -14.04 -9.47
C GLY A 29 4.96 -12.72 -10.23
N GLY A 30 5.68 -11.75 -9.65
CA GLY A 30 6.11 -10.53 -10.33
C GLY A 30 5.45 -9.25 -9.79
N LEU A 31 5.32 -8.23 -10.64
CA LEU A 31 4.83 -6.89 -10.28
C LEU A 31 3.32 -6.86 -10.03
N LYS A 32 2.83 -7.55 -8.99
CA LYS A 32 1.41 -7.63 -8.68
C LYS A 32 1.10 -7.78 -7.19
N PHE A 33 -0.11 -7.37 -6.85
CA PHE A 33 -0.82 -7.74 -5.64
C PHE A 33 -1.72 -8.94 -5.96
N VAL A 34 -1.84 -9.92 -5.06
CA VAL A 34 -2.67 -11.12 -5.28
C VAL A 34 -3.47 -11.45 -4.02
N PRO A 35 -4.80 -11.41 -4.05
CA PRO A 35 -5.65 -10.83 -5.12
C PRO A 35 -5.38 -9.33 -5.31
N ASP A 36 -5.82 -8.76 -6.44
CA ASP A 36 -5.72 -7.33 -6.74
C ASP A 36 -7.06 -6.58 -6.65
N ASN A 37 -8.17 -7.27 -6.40
CA ASN A 37 -9.47 -6.68 -6.11
C ASN A 37 -10.07 -7.41 -4.92
N ILE A 38 -10.30 -6.69 -3.82
CA ILE A 38 -10.81 -7.26 -2.56
C ILE A 38 -11.98 -6.45 -2.03
N LYS A 39 -12.79 -7.09 -1.18
CA LYS A 39 -13.82 -6.43 -0.37
C LYS A 39 -13.42 -6.53 1.09
N ALA A 40 -13.61 -5.44 1.83
CA ALA A 40 -13.35 -5.36 3.26
C ALA A 40 -14.39 -4.45 3.92
N LYS A 41 -14.76 -4.74 5.16
CA LYS A 41 -15.68 -3.94 5.97
C LYS A 41 -14.91 -3.17 7.02
N ALA A 42 -15.52 -2.11 7.53
CA ALA A 42 -15.03 -1.41 8.72
C ALA A 42 -14.82 -2.41 9.87
N GLY A 43 -13.62 -2.41 10.44
CA GLY A 43 -13.17 -3.35 11.47
C GLY A 43 -12.33 -4.52 10.94
N ASP A 44 -12.30 -4.79 9.63
CA ASP A 44 -11.41 -5.79 9.05
C ASP A 44 -9.96 -5.32 9.02
N GLU A 45 -9.03 -6.25 8.81
CA GLU A 45 -7.63 -5.97 8.56
C GLU A 45 -7.20 -6.54 7.21
N VAL A 46 -6.48 -5.73 6.41
CA VAL A 46 -5.81 -6.22 5.20
C VAL A 46 -4.33 -6.43 5.50
N VAL A 47 -3.87 -7.67 5.38
CA VAL A 47 -2.48 -8.07 5.64
C VAL A 47 -1.76 -8.23 4.32
N PHE A 48 -0.82 -7.33 4.05
CA PHE A 48 0.04 -7.39 2.88
C PHE A 48 1.29 -8.21 3.20
N HIS A 49 1.43 -9.37 2.56
CA HIS A 49 2.56 -10.29 2.74
C HIS A 49 3.59 -10.10 1.64
N PHE A 50 4.77 -9.60 1.98
CA PHE A 50 5.84 -9.36 1.02
C PHE A 50 6.64 -10.65 0.82
N VAL A 51 6.53 -11.22 -0.39
CA VAL A 51 7.07 -12.56 -0.67
C VAL A 51 8.26 -12.57 -1.63
N MET A 52 8.43 -11.53 -2.46
CA MET A 52 9.50 -11.45 -3.45
C MET A 52 9.67 -10.01 -3.97
N GLY A 53 10.91 -9.59 -4.26
CA GLY A 53 11.22 -8.29 -4.87
C GLY A 53 11.29 -7.10 -3.90
N HIS A 54 11.23 -5.91 -4.49
CA HIS A 54 11.24 -4.60 -3.83
C HIS A 54 9.89 -3.94 -4.08
N HIS A 55 9.01 -3.93 -3.08
CA HIS A 55 7.65 -3.43 -3.24
C HIS A 55 7.23 -2.60 -2.04
N ASP A 56 6.17 -1.83 -2.23
CA ASP A 56 5.47 -1.12 -1.17
C ASP A 56 3.96 -1.16 -1.41
N VAL A 57 3.23 -0.71 -0.40
CA VAL A 57 1.79 -0.53 -0.40
C VAL A 57 1.55 0.95 -0.19
N THR A 58 1.00 1.63 -1.19
CA THR A 58 0.73 3.07 -1.14
C THR A 58 -0.74 3.37 -1.43
N LEU A 59 -1.40 4.15 -0.59
CA LEU A 59 -2.73 4.70 -0.88
C LEU A 59 -2.61 5.82 -1.92
N GLY A 60 -3.27 5.60 -3.06
CA GLY A 60 -3.28 6.49 -4.20
C GLY A 60 -4.64 7.12 -4.48
N ARG A 61 -4.65 7.92 -5.54
CA ARG A 61 -5.86 8.59 -6.04
C ARG A 61 -6.38 7.88 -7.27
N TYR A 62 -7.70 7.74 -7.39
CA TYR A 62 -8.28 7.20 -8.62
C TYR A 62 -8.03 8.12 -9.82
N ASP A 63 -8.30 9.41 -9.65
CA ASP A 63 -8.24 10.41 -10.73
C ASP A 63 -6.81 10.66 -11.23
N SER A 64 -5.81 10.44 -10.39
CA SER A 64 -4.38 10.53 -10.72
C SER A 64 -3.67 9.23 -10.32
N PRO A 65 -3.68 8.20 -11.20
CA PRO A 65 -3.03 6.93 -10.91
C PRO A 65 -1.54 7.09 -10.62
N CYS A 66 -1.01 6.19 -9.79
CA CYS A 66 0.39 6.16 -9.36
C CYS A 66 0.85 7.39 -8.56
N MET A 67 -0.10 8.20 -8.07
CA MET A 67 0.18 9.34 -7.20
C MET A 67 -0.46 9.13 -5.83
N PRO A 68 0.23 9.48 -4.73
CA PRO A 68 -0.31 9.28 -3.39
C PRO A 68 -1.49 10.23 -3.15
N ILE A 69 -2.44 9.79 -2.34
CA ILE A 69 -3.48 10.69 -1.84
C ILE A 69 -2.86 11.72 -0.88
N GLN A 70 -3.45 12.92 -0.81
CA GLN A 70 -3.03 13.97 0.12
C GLN A 70 -3.85 13.88 1.42
N GLY A 71 -3.22 14.15 2.56
CA GLY A 71 -3.90 14.24 3.87
C GLY A 71 -4.18 12.90 4.55
N GLU A 72 -4.53 11.87 3.79
CA GLU A 72 -4.56 10.47 4.24
C GLU A 72 -3.28 9.76 3.80
N SER A 73 -2.85 8.74 4.53
CA SER A 73 -1.59 8.07 4.21
C SER A 73 -1.59 6.64 4.70
N ILE A 74 -1.68 5.71 3.75
CA ILE A 74 -1.17 4.36 3.89
C ILE A 74 0.12 4.33 3.07
N TRP A 75 1.23 4.05 3.72
CA TRP A 75 2.50 3.74 3.06
C TRP A 75 3.29 2.77 3.93
N SER A 76 3.64 1.61 3.37
CA SER A 76 4.45 0.61 4.09
C SER A 76 5.93 0.98 4.18
N GLY A 77 6.37 1.95 3.37
CA GLY A 77 7.78 2.03 2.99
C GLY A 77 8.14 0.94 1.98
N VAL A 78 9.25 1.14 1.27
CA VAL A 78 9.77 0.08 0.38
C VAL A 78 10.32 -1.06 1.22
N ILE A 79 9.76 -2.25 1.01
CA ILE A 79 10.18 -3.50 1.63
C ILE A 79 10.96 -4.29 0.59
N ASP A 80 12.21 -4.54 0.95
CA ASP A 80 13.13 -5.38 0.21
C ASP A 80 13.12 -6.79 0.81
N THR A 81 12.55 -7.76 0.08
CA THR A 81 12.53 -9.16 0.53
C THR A 81 13.82 -9.92 0.22
N VAL A 82 14.73 -9.34 -0.58
CA VAL A 82 16.07 -9.88 -0.84
C VAL A 82 16.96 -9.59 0.36
N GLU A 83 16.89 -8.37 0.91
CA GLU A 83 17.71 -7.95 2.06
C GLU A 83 17.08 -8.27 3.41
N LYS A 84 15.76 -8.10 3.57
CA LYS A 84 15.06 -8.31 4.86
C LYS A 84 14.52 -9.73 5.05
N GLY A 85 14.72 -10.60 4.08
CA GLY A 85 14.15 -11.95 4.05
C GLY A 85 12.65 -11.98 3.73
N LYS A 86 12.15 -13.18 3.46
CA LYS A 86 10.71 -13.42 3.21
C LYS A 86 9.92 -13.34 4.53
N GLY A 87 8.65 -12.95 4.44
CA GLY A 87 7.72 -12.99 5.57
C GLY A 87 7.57 -11.67 6.34
N VAL A 88 7.98 -10.55 5.75
CA VAL A 88 7.57 -9.21 6.24
C VAL A 88 6.10 -8.99 5.88
N THR A 89 5.33 -8.53 6.85
CA THR A 89 3.93 -8.13 6.64
C THR A 89 3.75 -6.64 6.89
N PHE A 90 2.75 -6.06 6.22
CA PHE A 90 2.22 -4.74 6.55
C PHE A 90 0.71 -4.86 6.71
N THR A 91 0.21 -4.66 7.93
CA THR A 91 -1.21 -4.81 8.25
C THR A 91 -1.88 -3.45 8.29
N VAL A 92 -2.94 -3.28 7.50
CA VAL A 92 -3.72 -2.05 7.38
C VAL A 92 -5.11 -2.28 7.99
N PRO A 93 -5.48 -1.57 9.07
CA PRO A 93 -6.85 -1.61 9.57
C PRO A 93 -7.80 -0.89 8.60
N ILE A 94 -8.98 -1.47 8.39
CA ILE A 94 -10.02 -0.90 7.55
C ILE A 94 -10.99 -0.13 8.43
N GLU A 95 -10.88 1.20 8.40
CA GLU A 95 -11.70 2.10 9.22
C GLU A 95 -13.10 2.36 8.63
N ASP A 96 -13.25 2.17 7.31
CA ASP A 96 -14.49 2.39 6.58
C ASP A 96 -14.59 1.53 5.32
N ASP A 97 -15.81 1.35 4.84
CA ASP A 97 -16.14 0.58 3.63
C ASP A 97 -15.84 1.36 2.32
N LYS A 98 -15.14 2.51 2.40
CA LYS A 98 -14.86 3.33 1.22
C LYS A 98 -13.87 2.64 0.28
N THR A 99 -13.98 2.94 -1.01
CA THR A 99 -13.02 2.47 -2.02
C THR A 99 -11.63 3.01 -1.74
N LYS A 100 -10.62 2.13 -1.77
CA LYS A 100 -9.20 2.50 -1.62
C LYS A 100 -8.41 1.98 -2.81
N TRP A 101 -7.67 2.87 -3.45
CA TRP A 101 -6.79 2.53 -4.56
C TRP A 101 -5.36 2.39 -4.05
N ILE A 102 -4.81 1.19 -4.14
CA ILE A 102 -3.47 0.87 -3.69
C ILE A 102 -2.57 0.69 -4.91
N TYR A 103 -1.34 1.17 -4.83
CA TYR A 103 -0.34 0.94 -5.87
C TYR A 103 1.05 0.75 -5.25
N CYS A 104 1.95 0.15 -6.04
CA CYS A 104 3.36 0.12 -5.72
C CYS A 104 4.05 1.34 -6.36
N SER A 105 4.67 2.18 -5.53
CA SER A 105 5.35 3.43 -5.96
C SER A 105 6.74 3.19 -6.53
N VAL A 106 7.27 1.97 -6.39
CA VAL A 106 8.62 1.63 -6.85
C VAL A 106 8.73 1.71 -8.37
N ALA A 107 9.63 2.56 -8.85
CA ALA A 107 9.99 2.72 -10.26
C ALA A 107 8.75 2.77 -11.19
N LYS A 108 8.62 1.78 -12.09
CA LYS A 108 7.50 1.64 -13.05
C LYS A 108 6.49 0.56 -12.66
N HIS A 109 6.45 0.12 -11.40
CA HIS A 109 5.60 -1.00 -11.00
C HIS A 109 4.12 -0.69 -11.20
N CYS A 110 3.65 0.48 -10.77
CA CYS A 110 2.27 0.91 -10.98
C CYS A 110 1.90 1.02 -12.48
N GLN A 111 2.77 1.63 -13.29
CA GLN A 111 2.62 1.78 -14.74
C GLN A 111 2.53 0.41 -15.44
N ASN A 112 3.22 -0.59 -14.88
CA ASN A 112 3.20 -1.98 -15.36
C ASN A 112 2.07 -2.82 -14.74
N GLY A 113 1.09 -2.19 -14.07
CA GLY A 113 -0.13 -2.83 -13.59
C GLY A 113 -0.12 -3.26 -12.13
N MET A 114 0.90 -2.89 -11.35
CA MET A 114 0.97 -3.20 -9.92
C MET A 114 0.07 -2.26 -9.10
N SER A 115 -1.22 -2.54 -9.12
CA SER A 115 -2.24 -1.86 -8.33
C SER A 115 -3.26 -2.83 -7.76
N LEU A 116 -3.87 -2.47 -6.64
CA LEU A 116 -4.97 -3.18 -6.00
C LEU A 116 -6.10 -2.20 -5.69
N VAL A 117 -7.34 -2.66 -5.76
CA VAL A 117 -8.52 -1.93 -5.28
C VAL A 117 -9.15 -2.66 -4.10
N ILE A 118 -9.42 -1.91 -3.03
CA ILE A 118 -10.25 -2.34 -1.91
C ILE A 118 -11.62 -1.71 -2.12
N ASN A 119 -12.69 -2.50 -2.03
CA ASN A 119 -14.07 -2.02 -2.16
C ASN A 119 -14.33 -1.27 -3.46
N GLU A 120 -13.94 -1.85 -4.61
CA GLU A 120 -14.28 -1.28 -5.93
C GLU A 120 -15.79 -0.97 -6.05
N PRO A 121 -16.19 0.21 -6.53
CA PRO A 121 -17.60 0.51 -6.67
C PRO A 121 -18.23 -0.32 -7.80
N SER A 122 -19.54 -0.57 -7.71
CA SER A 122 -20.27 -1.38 -8.70
C SER A 122 -20.44 -0.69 -10.06
N SER A 123 -20.15 0.62 -10.14
CA SER A 123 -20.25 1.41 -11.36
C SER A 123 -19.31 2.63 -11.27
N GLY A 124 -18.92 3.15 -12.44
CA GLY A 124 -18.00 4.29 -12.51
C GLY A 124 -16.55 3.84 -12.39
N ASP A 125 -15.88 4.33 -11.34
CA ASP A 125 -14.46 4.08 -11.10
C ASP A 125 -14.15 2.58 -11.05
N ASN A 126 -13.19 2.11 -11.85
CA ASN A 126 -12.86 0.69 -11.90
C ASN A 126 -11.38 0.44 -12.17
N GLN A 127 -10.89 -0.72 -11.75
CA GLN A 127 -9.48 -1.04 -11.75
C GLN A 127 -8.90 -1.22 -13.15
N ALA A 128 -9.69 -1.66 -14.11
CA ALA A 128 -9.25 -1.76 -15.48
C ALA A 128 -8.89 -0.37 -16.03
N ASP A 129 -9.79 0.62 -15.88
CA ASP A 129 -9.52 2.01 -16.25
C ASP A 129 -8.31 2.60 -15.49
N TYR A 130 -8.23 2.34 -14.17
CA TYR A 130 -7.08 2.79 -13.36
C TYR A 130 -5.75 2.28 -13.94
N LYS A 131 -5.66 0.98 -14.23
CA LYS A 131 -4.46 0.34 -14.79
C LYS A 131 -4.15 0.85 -16.20
N ASP A 132 -5.16 1.12 -17.03
CA ASP A 132 -4.97 1.65 -18.37
C ASP A 132 -4.41 3.08 -18.34
N ARG A 133 -4.97 3.95 -17.50
CA ARG A 133 -4.46 5.32 -17.32
C ARG A 133 -3.09 5.36 -16.63
N ALA A 134 -2.80 4.40 -15.74
CA ALA A 134 -1.49 4.27 -15.10
C ALA A 134 -0.33 4.07 -16.10
N LYS A 135 -0.55 3.37 -17.22
CA LYS A 135 0.51 3.05 -18.21
C LYS A 135 1.24 4.27 -18.77
N ILE A 136 0.55 5.41 -18.85
CA ILE A 136 1.10 6.65 -19.41
C ILE A 136 1.59 7.64 -18.36
N VAL A 137 1.48 7.30 -17.07
CA VAL A 137 1.99 8.15 -15.99
C VAL A 137 3.52 8.10 -16.02
N PRO A 138 4.23 9.23 -16.15
CA PRO A 138 5.67 9.23 -16.40
C PRO A 138 6.46 8.62 -15.24
N GLN A 139 6.09 8.96 -14.00
CA GLN A 139 6.74 8.51 -12.78
C GLN A 139 5.70 8.35 -11.66
N SER A 140 5.90 7.36 -10.80
CA SER A 140 5.10 7.20 -9.58
C SER A 140 5.55 8.18 -8.51
N GLY A 141 4.61 8.78 -7.78
CA GLY A 141 4.91 9.51 -6.55
C GLY A 141 5.08 8.52 -5.39
N ALA A 142 5.91 8.86 -4.41
CA ALA A 142 6.09 8.06 -3.19
C ALA A 142 5.97 8.97 -1.95
N PRO A 143 5.22 8.57 -0.91
CA PRO A 143 5.30 9.20 0.40
C PRO A 143 6.68 9.05 1.04
N THR A 144 6.95 9.80 2.10
CA THR A 144 8.26 9.80 2.78
C THR A 144 8.24 9.20 4.18
N GLN A 145 7.06 8.87 4.72
CA GLN A 145 6.90 8.38 6.09
C GLN A 145 5.94 7.20 6.14
N VAL A 146 6.40 6.10 6.75
CA VAL A 146 5.58 4.89 6.96
C VAL A 146 4.39 5.24 7.84
N LYS A 147 3.18 4.92 7.40
CA LYS A 147 1.93 5.27 8.10
C LYS A 147 0.75 4.43 7.62
N GLY A 148 -0.31 4.38 8.42
CA GLY A 148 -1.59 3.75 8.04
C GLY A 148 -1.60 2.22 8.15
N GLY A 149 -0.59 1.65 8.80
CA GLY A 149 -0.51 0.22 9.07
C GLY A 149 0.69 -0.13 9.96
N THR A 150 0.80 -1.39 10.35
CA THR A 150 1.86 -1.92 11.22
C THR A 150 2.73 -2.92 10.46
N LEU A 151 4.05 -2.80 10.62
CA LEU A 151 5.00 -3.77 10.06
C LEU A 151 5.17 -4.95 11.02
N GLY A 152 5.19 -6.17 10.48
CA GLY A 152 5.38 -7.42 11.21
C GLY A 152 6.35 -8.38 10.51
N GLY A 153 6.62 -9.52 11.18
CA GLY A 153 7.47 -10.60 10.67
C GLY A 153 8.98 -10.42 10.93
N SER A 154 9.77 -11.48 10.68
CA SER A 154 11.21 -11.54 11.01
C SER A 154 12.13 -10.54 10.28
N GLY A 155 11.60 -9.74 9.34
CA GLY A 155 12.33 -8.67 8.66
C GLY A 155 11.81 -7.25 8.94
N GLY A 156 10.76 -7.12 9.76
CA GLY A 156 10.21 -5.83 10.15
C GLY A 156 10.99 -5.25 11.32
N SER A 157 11.86 -4.27 11.08
CA SER A 157 12.34 -3.42 12.18
C SER A 157 11.13 -2.66 12.73
N GLY A 158 10.70 -3.06 13.94
CA GLY A 158 9.47 -2.60 14.57
C GLY A 158 9.40 -1.09 14.73
N GLY A 159 8.35 -0.49 14.16
CA GLY A 159 7.85 0.80 14.56
C GLY A 159 6.66 0.59 15.47
N SER A 160 6.85 0.78 16.78
CA SER A 160 5.76 0.76 17.75
C SER A 160 4.87 1.99 17.62
N SER A 161 3.56 1.78 17.56
CA SER A 161 2.59 2.66 18.21
C SER A 161 1.37 1.87 18.65
N SER A 162 1.07 2.01 19.92
CA SER A 162 0.09 1.31 20.76
C SER A 162 -1.37 1.71 20.52
N SER A 163 -2.27 0.75 20.68
CA SER A 163 -3.60 1.00 21.26
C SER A 163 -4.04 -0.20 22.13
N SER A 164 -4.44 0.15 23.35
CA SER A 164 -4.80 -0.71 24.47
C SER A 164 -6.15 -1.41 24.28
N GLY A 165 -6.23 -2.65 24.75
CA GLY A 165 -7.49 -3.36 24.97
C GLY A 165 -7.32 -4.41 26.06
N SER A 166 -7.77 -4.10 27.28
CA SER A 166 -7.82 -5.03 28.42
C SER A 166 -8.68 -6.26 28.11
N SER A 167 -8.23 -7.44 28.53
CA SER A 167 -9.10 -8.45 29.15
C SER A 167 -8.27 -9.49 29.91
N SER A 168 -8.62 -9.62 31.18
CA SER A 168 -8.15 -10.54 32.18
C SER A 168 -8.48 -12.00 31.84
N ALA A 169 -7.56 -12.93 32.08
CA ALA A 169 -7.90 -14.24 32.66
C ALA A 169 -6.66 -14.96 33.19
N THR A 170 -6.81 -15.36 34.44
CA THR A 170 -5.97 -16.16 35.31
C THR A 170 -5.59 -17.52 34.73
N SER A 171 -4.39 -18.03 35.07
CA SER A 171 -4.20 -19.42 35.51
C SER A 171 -2.84 -19.59 36.19
N SER A 172 -2.91 -20.05 37.43
CA SER A 172 -1.82 -20.34 38.35
C SER A 172 -0.93 -21.49 37.89
N GLY A 173 0.36 -21.38 38.21
CA GLY A 173 1.34 -22.46 38.09
C GLY A 173 2.58 -22.13 38.91
N SER A 174 2.49 -22.27 40.24
CA SER A 174 3.60 -22.12 41.17
C SER A 174 4.60 -23.26 41.03
N SER A 175 5.88 -22.93 40.92
CA SER A 175 7.01 -23.73 41.40
C SER A 175 8.19 -22.79 41.68
N SER A 176 8.27 -22.30 42.92
CA SER A 176 9.48 -21.76 43.57
C SER A 176 10.56 -22.86 43.62
N GLY A 177 11.87 -22.66 43.69
CA GLY A 177 12.85 -21.56 43.78
C GLY A 177 14.22 -22.28 43.62
N THR A 178 15.37 -21.65 43.37
CA THR A 178 16.13 -20.88 44.36
C THR A 178 17.37 -20.25 43.68
N THR A 179 17.63 -19.00 44.05
CA THR A 179 18.95 -18.36 44.32
C THR A 179 20.16 -18.65 43.41
N SER A 180 20.68 -17.62 42.74
CA SER A 180 21.88 -16.89 43.19
C SER A 180 22.42 -15.98 42.07
N ALA A 181 22.65 -14.71 42.39
CA ALA A 181 23.62 -13.87 41.70
C ALA A 181 25.04 -14.39 42.00
N PRO A 182 26.03 -14.10 41.14
CA PRO A 182 26.89 -12.96 41.48
C PRO A 182 27.34 -12.11 40.28
N THR A 183 28.03 -11.06 40.66
CA THR A 183 28.52 -9.86 39.96
C THR A 183 29.80 -10.12 39.11
N PRO A 184 30.41 -9.09 38.45
CA PRO A 184 31.26 -9.20 37.26
C PRO A 184 32.72 -9.51 37.60
N THR A 185 33.54 -9.95 36.64
CA THR A 185 35.00 -9.73 36.62
C THR A 185 35.60 -9.95 35.22
N SER A 186 36.50 -9.04 34.88
CA SER A 186 37.41 -8.94 33.75
C SER A 186 38.51 -10.02 33.71
N GLY A 187 39.17 -10.18 32.56
CA GLY A 187 40.46 -10.88 32.40
C GLY A 187 40.58 -11.46 31.00
N ASN A 188 41.10 -10.75 30.00
CA ASN A 188 42.52 -10.49 29.73
C ASN A 188 43.38 -11.76 29.64
N SER A 189 43.81 -12.10 28.41
CA SER A 189 45.20 -12.40 28.00
C SER A 189 45.15 -12.94 26.57
N SER A 190 45.59 -12.17 25.58
CA SER A 190 47.00 -12.02 25.18
C SER A 190 47.50 -13.19 24.34
N SER A 191 47.60 -12.93 23.04
CA SER A 191 48.74 -13.38 22.23
C SER A 191 48.76 -12.59 20.91
N SER A 192 49.42 -11.42 20.94
CA SER A 192 50.29 -11.02 19.83
C SER A 192 51.58 -11.85 19.91
N PRO A 193 52.24 -12.12 18.77
CA PRO A 193 53.30 -11.24 18.27
C PRO A 193 53.06 -10.87 16.79
N SER A 194 53.09 -9.60 16.37
CA SER A 194 54.28 -8.79 16.00
C SER A 194 55.10 -9.35 14.84
N SER A 195 55.12 -8.62 13.71
CA SER A 195 56.29 -8.19 12.91
C SER A 195 55.77 -7.42 11.67
N THR A 196 55.72 -6.09 11.65
CA THR A 196 56.76 -5.07 11.32
C THR A 196 57.15 -4.94 9.85
N SER A 197 57.07 -3.67 9.40
CA SER A 197 57.85 -2.99 8.35
C SER A 197 57.43 -3.25 6.89
N GLY A 198 57.34 -2.27 5.99
CA GLY A 198 57.70 -0.86 6.03
C GLY A 198 57.90 -0.36 4.58
N SER A 199 57.51 0.90 4.35
CA SER A 199 58.08 1.88 3.42
C SER A 199 58.17 1.64 1.90
N ASP A 200 57.50 2.57 1.20
CA ASP A 200 58.04 3.50 0.19
C ASP A 200 58.79 2.99 -1.06
N SER A 201 58.27 3.40 -2.22
CA SER A 201 58.96 4.28 -3.19
C SER A 201 58.70 3.92 -4.66
N SER A 202 58.14 4.91 -5.38
CA SER A 202 58.50 5.36 -6.73
C SER A 202 58.62 4.33 -7.87
N ASN A 203 57.83 4.54 -8.93
CA ASN A 203 58.47 4.94 -10.18
C ASN A 203 57.61 5.88 -11.02
N THR A 204 58.30 6.89 -11.53
CA THR A 204 57.88 8.02 -12.34
C THR A 204 58.31 7.73 -13.77
N GLN A 205 57.58 8.27 -14.75
CA GLN A 205 58.02 8.85 -16.04
C GLN A 205 57.01 8.50 -17.14
N SER A 206 56.18 9.44 -17.62
CA SER A 206 56.46 10.59 -18.51
C SER A 206 55.94 10.24 -19.91
N VAL A 207 54.82 10.79 -20.41
CA VAL A 207 54.63 12.09 -21.12
C VAL A 207 55.66 12.30 -22.25
N PRO A 208 55.33 12.95 -23.40
CA PRO A 208 54.42 14.11 -23.55
C PRO A 208 53.56 14.04 -24.86
N ASP A 209 52.79 15.02 -25.33
CA ASP A 209 52.67 16.44 -25.05
C ASP A 209 51.32 16.99 -25.60
N ALA A 210 50.86 18.06 -24.96
CA ALA A 210 50.10 19.23 -25.46
C ALA A 210 48.96 19.07 -26.49
N THR A 211 47.81 19.76 -26.34
CA THR A 211 47.77 21.24 -26.36
C THR A 211 46.46 21.81 -25.78
N LEU A 212 46.64 22.53 -24.68
CA LEU A 212 46.08 23.80 -24.18
C LEU A 212 45.03 24.67 -24.96
N ILE A 213 44.02 25.12 -24.16
CA ILE A 213 43.17 26.38 -24.12
C ILE A 213 42.10 26.68 -25.21
N PRO A 214 41.11 27.61 -25.01
CA PRO A 214 40.43 28.15 -23.81
C PRO A 214 38.87 28.19 -23.90
N SER A 215 38.23 28.60 -22.80
CA SER A 215 36.85 29.10 -22.72
C SER A 215 36.55 30.27 -23.68
N GLY A 216 35.35 30.28 -24.27
CA GLY A 216 34.83 31.42 -25.00
C GLY A 216 33.43 31.20 -25.59
N SER A 217 32.46 31.91 -25.00
CA SER A 217 31.38 32.65 -25.66
C SER A 217 30.33 31.93 -26.54
N ILE A 218 29.09 32.12 -26.07
CA ILE A 218 27.79 31.93 -26.71
C ILE A 218 27.66 32.81 -27.96
N PRO A 219 27.07 32.31 -29.05
CA PRO A 219 26.34 33.17 -29.97
C PRO A 219 24.84 32.81 -30.00
N SER A 220 24.02 33.85 -29.81
CA SER A 220 22.62 33.90 -30.23
C SER A 220 22.50 33.57 -31.72
N ALA A 221 21.61 32.64 -32.06
CA ALA A 221 21.07 32.52 -33.40
C ALA A 221 19.57 32.81 -33.37
N THR A 222 19.24 34.00 -33.84
CA THR A 222 17.94 34.45 -34.29
C THR A 222 17.49 33.61 -35.47
N GLY A 223 16.29 33.01 -35.39
CA GLY A 223 15.66 32.29 -36.49
C GLY A 223 14.14 32.52 -36.46
N SER A 224 13.71 33.50 -37.25
CA SER A 224 12.31 33.84 -37.55
C SER A 224 11.60 32.76 -38.38
N GLY A 225 10.30 32.58 -38.12
CA GLY A 225 9.34 31.87 -38.97
C GLY A 225 8.13 31.42 -38.14
N SER A 226 7.16 32.29 -37.85
CA SER A 226 5.96 32.59 -38.66
C SER A 226 5.15 31.36 -39.10
N GLN A 227 4.04 31.11 -38.38
CA GLN A 227 2.68 30.73 -38.84
C GLN A 227 1.87 30.36 -37.58
N SER A 228 1.01 31.21 -37.01
CA SER A 228 -0.27 31.75 -37.51
C SER A 228 -1.30 30.68 -37.86
N SER A 229 -2.09 30.24 -36.87
CA SER A 229 -3.56 30.34 -36.92
C SER A 229 -4.20 29.70 -35.67
N THR A 230 -4.76 30.54 -34.81
CA THR A 230 -5.92 30.24 -33.94
C THR A 230 -7.19 30.08 -34.79
N PRO A 231 -8.23 29.42 -34.28
CA PRO A 231 -9.38 30.25 -33.88
C PRO A 231 -10.00 29.89 -32.53
N THR A 232 -10.56 30.94 -31.92
CA THR A 232 -11.30 31.01 -30.66
C THR A 232 -12.81 30.93 -30.91
N ALA A 233 -13.50 30.22 -30.02
CA ALA A 233 -14.91 30.30 -29.59
C ALA A 233 -16.06 29.99 -30.59
N SER A 234 -17.01 29.13 -30.20
CA SER A 234 -18.15 29.51 -29.32
C SER A 234 -19.08 28.31 -29.00
N PRO A 235 -19.92 28.38 -27.94
CA PRO A 235 -20.82 27.32 -27.50
C PRO A 235 -22.21 27.41 -28.13
N GLY A 236 -22.84 26.27 -28.41
CA GLY A 236 -24.22 26.16 -28.89
C GLY A 236 -25.10 25.45 -27.86
N ALA A 237 -26.13 26.15 -27.40
CA ALA A 237 -27.21 25.62 -26.57
C ALA A 237 -28.46 25.31 -27.40
N ALA A 238 -29.30 24.45 -26.83
CA ALA A 238 -30.76 24.40 -26.89
C ALA A 238 -31.48 23.37 -27.80
N ALA A 239 -32.35 22.62 -27.10
CA ALA A 239 -33.74 22.26 -27.40
C ALA A 239 -34.06 20.91 -28.09
N GLY A 240 -34.96 20.15 -27.43
CA GLY A 240 -35.70 19.00 -27.99
C GLY A 240 -36.03 17.93 -26.95
N LEU A 241 -36.90 18.20 -25.98
CA LEU A 241 -38.33 17.79 -25.92
C LEU A 241 -38.63 16.27 -25.87
N LYS A 242 -39.30 15.90 -24.76
CA LYS A 242 -40.40 14.92 -24.59
C LYS A 242 -40.09 13.42 -24.61
N GLY A 243 -40.45 12.77 -23.50
CA GLY A 243 -40.72 11.33 -23.49
C GLY A 243 -40.84 10.71 -22.10
N SER A 244 -41.83 11.12 -21.29
CA SER A 244 -42.28 10.32 -20.15
C SER A 244 -42.89 9.01 -20.66
N ALA A 245 -42.34 7.87 -20.22
CA ALA A 245 -43.06 6.60 -20.20
C ALA A 245 -42.78 5.91 -18.87
N VAL A 246 -43.73 6.11 -17.97
CA VAL A 246 -43.90 5.30 -16.75
C VAL A 246 -44.42 3.95 -17.22
N LEU A 247 -43.63 2.88 -17.06
CA LEU A 247 -44.18 1.53 -17.01
C LEU A 247 -43.91 0.95 -15.62
N ALA A 248 -44.98 0.95 -14.83
CA ALA A 248 -45.11 0.15 -13.64
C ALA A 248 -45.07 -1.34 -14.04
N GLY A 249 -43.94 -1.98 -13.79
CA GLY A 249 -43.79 -3.44 -13.86
C GLY A 249 -44.32 -4.06 -12.56
N VAL A 250 -45.46 -4.73 -12.69
CA VAL A 250 -46.20 -5.43 -11.64
C VAL A 250 -45.33 -6.50 -10.95
N VAL A 251 -45.41 -6.49 -9.62
CA VAL A 251 -44.89 -7.50 -8.70
C VAL A 251 -45.58 -8.85 -8.97
N ALA A 252 -44.81 -9.86 -9.38
CA ALA A 252 -45.24 -11.26 -9.35
C ALA A 252 -44.42 -12.01 -8.30
N LEU A 253 -44.97 -12.07 -7.08
CA LEU A 253 -44.51 -13.00 -6.05
C LEU A 253 -45.01 -14.41 -6.42
N GLY A 254 -44.14 -15.19 -7.05
CA GLY A 254 -44.35 -16.62 -7.24
C GLY A 254 -44.14 -17.36 -5.93
N ALA A 255 -45.24 -17.69 -5.24
CA ALA A 255 -45.25 -18.66 -4.15
C ALA A 255 -45.09 -20.07 -4.74
N TRP A 256 -43.94 -20.70 -4.52
CA TRP A 256 -43.76 -22.14 -4.71
C TRP A 256 -44.02 -22.82 -3.36
N ILE A 257 -45.20 -23.44 -3.25
CA ILE A 257 -45.53 -24.44 -2.23
C ILE A 257 -45.16 -25.79 -2.83
N GLY A 258 -44.24 -26.50 -2.19
CA GLY A 258 -44.08 -27.94 -2.41
C GLY A 258 -45.09 -28.73 -1.59
N LEU A 259 -45.61 -29.84 -2.13
CA LEU A 259 -45.66 -31.15 -1.48
C LEU A 259 -46.21 -32.22 -2.43
N LEU A 260 -45.64 -33.43 -2.28
CA LEU A 260 -45.90 -34.74 -2.91
C LEU A 260 -44.98 -35.10 -4.09
#